data_AF-A0A2E7Q272-F1
#
_entry.id   AF-A0A2E7Q272-F1
#
_cell.length_a   1.000
_cell.length_b   1.000
_cell.length_c   1.000
_cell.angle_alpha   90.00
_cell.angle_beta   90.00
_cell.angle_gamma   90.00
#
_symmetry.space_group_name_H-M   'P 1'
#
loop_
_entity.id
_entity.type
_entity.pdbx_description
1 polymer ?
#
loop_
_entity_poly.entity_id
_entity_poly.type
_entity_poly.pdbx_seq_one_letter_code
_entity_poly.pdbx_strand_id
1 'polypeptide(L)'
;AVAAATPEEREFWVRTIEKGRQQDGDLDHALTLLKRHGALDATEADARGWARKAVTALDALPDHPIRGMLAELADYVVSRLN
;
A
#
# COMPACT_ATOMS: atom_id res chain seq x y z
N ALA A 1 3.62 -3.16 9.49
CA ALA A 1 4.59 -4.14 10.00
C ALA A 1 5.62 -3.52 10.94
N VAL A 2 6.49 -2.60 10.52
CA VAL A 2 7.53 -2.00 11.41
C VAL A 2 6.94 -1.32 12.66
N ALA A 3 5.81 -0.60 12.51
CA ALA A 3 5.13 0.04 13.64
C ALA A 3 4.50 -0.95 14.63
N ALA A 4 4.15 -2.15 14.17
CA ALA A 4 3.57 -3.23 14.98
C ALA A 4 4.62 -4.29 15.37
N ALA A 5 5.89 -4.04 15.08
CA ALA A 5 6.95 -5.03 15.22
C ALA A 5 7.29 -5.29 16.68
N THR A 6 7.59 -6.55 17.00
CA THR A 6 8.28 -6.90 18.27
C THR A 6 9.72 -6.37 18.25
N PRO A 7 10.44 -6.35 19.40
CA PRO A 7 11.85 -5.96 19.44
C PRO A 7 12.72 -6.71 18.44
N GLU A 8 12.53 -8.03 18.31
CA GLU A 8 13.30 -8.91 17.41
C GLU A 8 12.98 -8.61 15.94
N GLU A 9 11.70 -8.41 15.61
CA GLU A 9 11.28 -8.00 14.27
C GLU A 9 11.85 -6.61 13.92
N ARG A 10 11.97 -5.71 14.90
CA ARG A 10 12.60 -4.40 14.72
C ARG A 10 14.09 -4.53 14.40
N GLU A 11 14.82 -5.37 15.11
CA GLU A 11 16.23 -5.65 14.80
C GLU A 11 16.41 -6.19 13.39
N PHE A 12 15.50 -7.06 12.93
CA PHE A 12 15.45 -7.52 11.56
C PHE A 12 15.32 -6.34 10.58
N TRP A 13 14.36 -5.44 10.77
CA TRP A 13 14.16 -4.27 9.88
C TRP A 13 15.35 -3.29 9.90
N VAL A 14 15.97 -3.06 11.05
CA VAL A 14 17.18 -2.24 11.16
C VAL A 14 18.33 -2.87 10.35
N ARG A 15 18.50 -4.19 10.43
CA ARG A 15 19.56 -4.88 9.68
C ARG A 15 19.31 -4.81 8.17
N THR A 16 18.10 -5.15 7.72
CA THR A 16 17.78 -5.36 6.30
C THR A 16 17.50 -4.08 5.53
N ILE A 17 16.87 -3.08 6.16
CA ILE A 17 16.46 -1.83 5.51
C ILE A 17 17.39 -0.68 5.90
N GLU A 18 17.51 -0.37 7.20
CA GLU A 18 18.31 0.80 7.65
C GLU A 18 19.80 0.62 7.34
N LYS A 19 20.34 -0.58 7.57
CA LYS A 19 21.74 -0.92 7.30
C LYS A 19 21.94 -1.56 5.92
N GLY A 20 20.87 -1.85 5.18
CA GLY A 20 20.92 -2.47 3.85
C GLY A 20 21.57 -3.87 3.81
N ARG A 21 21.71 -4.56 4.94
CA ARG A 21 22.39 -5.87 5.02
C ARG A 21 21.38 -7.01 4.89
N GLN A 22 21.21 -7.49 3.66
CA GLN A 22 20.29 -8.57 3.31
C GLN A 22 21.05 -9.90 3.11
N GLN A 23 20.36 -11.00 3.39
CA GLN A 23 20.81 -12.38 3.26
C GLN A 23 19.72 -13.22 2.59
N ASP A 24 20.09 -14.41 2.10
CA ASP A 24 19.13 -15.34 1.51
C ASP A 24 18.00 -15.67 2.50
N GLY A 25 16.76 -15.56 2.05
CA GLY A 25 15.55 -15.78 2.86
C GLY A 25 15.01 -14.53 3.58
N ASP A 26 15.73 -13.40 3.60
CA ASP A 26 15.23 -12.17 4.24
C ASP A 26 13.96 -11.64 3.56
N LEU A 27 13.84 -11.76 2.23
CA LEU A 27 12.63 -11.35 1.51
C LEU A 27 11.41 -12.18 1.93
N ASP A 28 11.55 -13.51 1.99
CA ASP A 28 10.46 -14.40 2.40
C ASP A 28 10.05 -14.15 3.85
N HIS A 29 11.03 -13.88 4.72
CA HIS A 29 10.76 -13.50 6.10
C HIS A 29 10.03 -12.15 6.17
N ALA A 30 10.48 -11.13 5.43
CA ALA A 30 9.82 -9.83 5.34
C ALA A 30 8.37 -9.96 4.85
N LEU A 31 8.11 -10.76 3.81
CA LEU A 31 6.77 -11.04 3.31
C LEU A 31 5.90 -11.75 4.36
N THR A 32 6.48 -12.67 5.14
CA THR A 32 5.79 -13.33 6.25
C THR A 32 5.40 -12.34 7.33
N LEU A 33 6.31 -11.44 7.72
CA LEU A 33 6.02 -10.39 8.70
C LEU A 33 4.95 -9.40 8.20
N LEU A 34 5.01 -9.02 6.92
CA LEU A 34 4.00 -8.16 6.29
C LEU A 34 2.60 -8.81 6.32
N LYS A 35 2.52 -10.11 5.99
CA LYS A 35 1.27 -10.88 6.07
C LYS A 35 0.78 -11.05 7.52
N ARG A 36 1.67 -11.43 8.44
CA ARG A 36 1.36 -11.62 9.87
C ARG A 36 0.71 -10.38 10.47
N HIS A 37 1.22 -9.21 10.13
CA HIS A 37 0.74 -7.93 10.64
C HIS A 37 -0.36 -7.28 9.77
N GLY A 38 -0.92 -8.00 8.79
CA GLY A 38 -1.97 -7.51 7.89
C GLY A 38 -1.59 -6.26 7.10
N ALA A 39 -0.29 -6.01 6.91
CA ALA A 39 0.21 -4.76 6.35
C ALA A 39 -0.12 -4.63 4.85
N LEU A 40 -0.16 -5.75 4.12
CA LEU A 40 -0.53 -5.78 2.71
C LEU A 40 -2.01 -5.42 2.52
N ASP A 41 -2.89 -6.10 3.25
CA ASP A 41 -4.34 -5.84 3.20
C ASP A 41 -4.69 -4.41 3.62
N ALA A 42 -4.03 -3.90 4.67
CA ALA A 42 -4.20 -2.51 5.11
C ALA A 42 -3.75 -1.51 4.02
N THR A 43 -2.64 -1.79 3.35
CA THR A 43 -2.14 -0.95 2.24
C THR A 43 -3.11 -0.96 1.06
N GLU A 44 -3.68 -2.13 0.72
CA GLU A 44 -4.72 -2.22 -0.32
C GLU A 44 -5.97 -1.42 0.06
N ALA A 45 -6.45 -1.58 1.31
CA ALA A 45 -7.62 -0.87 1.80
C ALA A 45 -7.43 0.66 1.73
N ASP A 46 -6.25 1.14 2.12
CA ASP A 46 -5.87 2.55 2.04
C ASP A 46 -5.83 3.04 0.58
N ALA A 47 -5.23 2.28 -0.33
CA ALA A 47 -5.19 2.62 -1.75
C ALA A 47 -6.60 2.75 -2.35
N ARG A 48 -7.49 1.80 -2.04
CA ARG A 48 -8.92 1.87 -2.44
C ARG A 48 -9.63 3.06 -1.79
N GLY A 49 -9.30 3.38 -0.54
CA GLY A 49 -9.83 4.56 0.16
C GLY A 49 -9.47 5.87 -0.54
N TRP A 50 -8.22 6.02 -0.96
CA TRP A 50 -7.76 7.21 -1.68
C TRP A 50 -8.38 7.34 -3.08
N ALA A 51 -8.51 6.23 -3.82
CA ALA A 51 -9.21 6.25 -5.10
C ALA A 51 -10.67 6.71 -4.96
N ARG A 52 -11.41 6.15 -4.00
CA ARG A 52 -12.77 6.60 -3.69
C ARG A 52 -12.83 8.10 -3.37
N LYS A 53 -11.91 8.58 -2.52
CA LYS A 53 -11.83 10.00 -2.17
C LYS A 53 -11.57 10.89 -3.39
N ALA A 54 -10.71 10.45 -4.31
CA ALA A 54 -10.45 11.16 -5.55
C ALA A 54 -11.70 11.24 -6.44
N VAL A 55 -12.42 10.13 -6.60
CA VAL A 55 -13.69 10.10 -7.36
C VAL A 55 -14.73 11.02 -6.72
N THR A 56 -14.95 10.93 -5.40
CA THR A 56 -15.90 11.80 -4.68
C THR A 56 -15.54 13.29 -4.81
N ALA A 57 -14.25 13.64 -4.84
CA ALA A 57 -13.83 15.02 -5.01
C ALA A 57 -14.23 15.60 -6.39
N LEU A 58 -14.44 14.75 -7.40
CA LEU A 58 -14.86 15.16 -8.73
C LEU A 58 -16.37 15.46 -8.81
N ASP A 59 -17.18 15.02 -7.83
CA ASP A 59 -18.64 15.22 -7.84
C ASP A 59 -19.04 16.71 -7.80
N ALA A 60 -18.17 17.57 -7.26
CA ALA A 60 -18.37 19.01 -7.24
C ALA A 60 -18.16 19.68 -8.61
N LEU A 61 -17.61 18.97 -9.60
CA LEU A 61 -17.32 19.50 -10.92
C LEU A 61 -18.52 19.29 -11.86
N PRO A 62 -18.73 20.19 -12.84
CA PRO A 62 -19.74 20.02 -13.87
C PRO A 62 -19.57 18.71 -14.64
N ASP A 63 -20.67 18.25 -15.24
CA ASP A 63 -20.60 17.11 -16.14
C ASP A 63 -19.78 17.44 -17.38
N HIS A 64 -18.67 16.73 -17.53
CA HIS A 64 -17.70 16.95 -18.59
C HIS A 64 -16.91 15.67 -18.84
N PRO A 65 -16.55 15.31 -20.09
CA PRO A 65 -15.81 14.07 -20.38
C PRO A 65 -14.52 13.89 -19.58
N ILE A 66 -13.79 14.97 -19.31
CA ILE A 66 -12.56 14.95 -18.48
C ILE A 66 -12.86 14.47 -17.05
N ARG A 67 -14.02 14.83 -16.48
CA ARG A 67 -14.41 14.36 -15.15
C ARG A 67 -14.50 12.84 -15.12
N GLY A 68 -15.12 12.24 -16.13
CA GLY A 68 -15.20 10.79 -16.30
C GLY A 68 -13.82 10.14 -16.46
N MET A 69 -12.97 10.70 -17.33
CA MET A 69 -11.60 10.20 -17.55
C MET A 69 -10.75 10.21 -16.27
N LEU A 70 -10.88 11.25 -15.43
CA LEU A 70 -10.18 11.34 -14.16
C LEU A 70 -10.69 10.32 -13.13
N ALA A 71 -12.00 10.04 -13.12
CA ALA A 71 -12.57 9.01 -12.28
C ALA A 71 -12.09 7.61 -12.69
N GLU A 72 -12.13 7.29 -13.98
CA GLU A 72 -11.61 6.02 -14.52
C GLU A 72 -10.13 5.82 -14.22
N LEU A 73 -9.32 6.89 -14.32
CA LEU A 73 -7.90 6.84 -13.96
C LEU A 73 -7.69 6.50 -12.48
N ALA A 74 -8.48 7.08 -11.58
CA ALA A 74 -8.39 6.82 -10.16
C ALA A 74 -8.72 5.35 -9.83
N ASP A 75 -9.73 4.77 -10.47
CA ASP A 75 -10.10 3.37 -10.31
C ASP A 75 -9.06 2.41 -10.91
N TYR A 76 -8.56 2.72 -12.10
CA TYR A 76 -7.56 1.90 -12.79
C TYR A 76 -6.25 1.75 -12.00
N VAL A 77 -5.80 2.80 -11.31
CA VAL A 77 -4.56 2.75 -10.52
C VAL A 77 -4.59 1.62 -9.49
N VAL A 78 -5.76 1.31 -8.93
CA VAL A 78 -5.96 0.31 -7.86
C VAL A 78 -6.37 -1.06 -8.41
N SER A 79 -6.93 -1.14 -9.62
CA SER A 79 -7.31 -2.42 -10.25
C SER A 79 -6.11 -3.30 -10.61
N ARG A 80 -4.88 -2.77 -10.55
CA ARG A 80 -3.63 -3.50 -10.83
C ARG A 80 -3.17 -4.39 -9.67
N LEU A 81 -3.90 -4.42 -8.56
CA LEU A 81 -3.62 -5.28 -7.41
C LEU A 81 -4.11 -6.74 -7.60
N ASN A 82 -4.62 -7.06 -8.79
CA ASN A 82 -5.06 -8.40 -9.21
C ASN A 82 -3.88 -9.35 -9.50
#